data_AF-A0A9D5K248-F1
#
_entry.id   AF-A0A9D5K248-F1
#
_cell.length_a   1.000
_cell.length_b   1.000
_cell.length_c   1.000
_cell.angle_alpha   90.00
_cell.angle_beta   90.00
_cell.angle_gamma   90.00
#
_symmetry.space_group_name_H-M   'P 1'
#
loop_
_entity.id
_entity.type
_entity.pdbx_description
1 polymer ?
#
loop_
_entity_poly.entity_id
_entity_poly.type
_entity_poly.pdbx_seq_one_letter_code
_entity_poly.pdbx_strand_id
1 'polypeptide(L)'
;MTIMANPIELEHFLAKASFPAAKQDLIRYARSHKAKASILATLEKLPERSYEDAAEAAESAWYADEREQGVIGGGDSPDDL
;
A
#
# COMPACT_ATOMS: atom_id res chain seq x y z
N MET A 1 -8.66 8.60 16.35
CA MET A 1 -8.67 9.06 14.95
C MET A 1 -7.35 8.61 14.32
N THR A 2 -7.30 7.41 13.74
CA THR A 2 -6.07 6.95 13.07
C THR A 2 -6.05 7.55 11.67
N ILE A 3 -5.26 8.60 11.49
CA ILE A 3 -5.00 9.19 10.17
C ILE A 3 -4.18 8.19 9.35
N MET A 4 -4.82 7.50 8.40
CA MET A 4 -4.12 6.68 7.41
C MET A 4 -3.56 7.58 6.31
N ALA A 5 -2.45 7.15 5.69
CA ALA A 5 -1.87 7.91 4.58
C ALA A 5 -2.77 7.75 3.36
N ASN A 6 -2.99 8.81 2.57
CA ASN A 6 -3.82 8.78 1.36
C ASN A 6 -3.24 7.84 0.27
N PRO A 7 -4.03 7.24 -0.65
CA PRO A 7 -3.53 6.20 -1.56
C PRO A 7 -2.44 6.76 -2.45
N ILE A 8 -2.71 7.95 -2.96
CA ILE A 8 -1.84 8.73 -3.80
C ILE A 8 -0.54 9.10 -3.08
N GLU A 9 -0.60 9.44 -1.79
CA GLU A 9 0.63 9.74 -1.03
C GLU A 9 1.47 8.49 -0.82
N LEU A 10 0.83 7.36 -0.53
CA LEU A 10 1.51 6.08 -0.34
C LEU A 10 2.13 5.60 -1.66
N GLU A 11 1.38 5.61 -2.75
CA GLU A 11 1.84 5.25 -4.08
C GLU A 11 3.03 6.13 -4.49
N HIS A 12 2.93 7.45 -4.38
CA HIS A 12 4.02 8.35 -4.77
C HIS A 12 5.28 8.16 -3.90
N PHE A 13 5.09 7.86 -2.61
CA PHE A 13 6.21 7.54 -1.72
C PHE A 13 6.88 6.21 -2.12
N LEU A 14 6.06 5.20 -2.43
CA LEU A 14 6.51 3.87 -2.81
C LEU A 14 7.04 3.82 -4.25
N ALA A 15 6.62 4.70 -5.15
CA ALA A 15 7.08 4.76 -6.54
C ALA A 15 8.60 4.99 -6.68
N LYS A 16 9.27 5.39 -5.59
CA LYS A 16 10.72 5.54 -5.49
C LYS A 16 11.42 4.32 -4.87
N ALA A 17 10.67 3.31 -4.46
CA ALA A 17 11.19 2.04 -3.98
C ALA A 17 11.59 1.14 -5.17
N SER A 18 12.40 0.13 -4.88
CA SER A 18 12.77 -0.87 -5.87
C SER A 18 11.78 -2.03 -5.83
N PHE A 19 10.93 -2.12 -6.85
CA PHE A 19 10.03 -3.24 -7.04
C PHE A 19 10.68 -4.36 -7.88
N PRO A 20 10.27 -5.64 -7.69
CA PRO A 20 9.27 -6.14 -6.74
C PRO A 20 9.74 -6.06 -5.28
N ALA A 21 8.82 -5.73 -4.36
CA ALA A 21 9.13 -5.53 -2.94
C ALA A 21 8.11 -6.23 -2.03
N ALA A 22 8.60 -6.88 -0.97
CA ALA A 22 7.74 -7.47 0.05
C ALA A 22 7.27 -6.40 1.05
N LYS A 23 6.14 -6.65 1.73
CA LYS A 23 5.64 -5.83 2.85
C LYS A 23 6.76 -5.36 3.80
N GLN A 24 7.64 -6.27 4.21
CA GLN A 24 8.70 -5.97 5.17
C GLN A 24 9.76 -5.01 4.60
N ASP A 25 10.08 -5.12 3.32
CA ASP A 25 10.97 -4.20 2.62
C ASP A 25 10.35 -2.81 2.48
N LEU A 26 9.05 -2.74 2.16
CA LEU A 26 8.32 -1.47 2.11
C LEU A 26 8.31 -0.77 3.48
N ILE A 27 8.05 -1.50 4.57
CA ILE A 27 8.10 -0.97 5.94
C ILE A 27 9.52 -0.51 6.28
N ARG A 28 10.54 -1.29 5.92
CA ARG A 28 11.95 -0.94 6.19
C ARG A 28 12.36 0.31 5.41
N TYR A 29 12.00 0.39 4.13
CA TYR A 29 12.21 1.56 3.28
C TYR A 29 11.52 2.79 3.89
N ALA A 30 10.23 2.68 4.21
CA ALA A 30 9.47 3.75 4.84
C ALA A 30 10.11 4.23 6.16
N ARG A 31 10.53 3.31 7.01
CA ARG A 31 11.19 3.64 8.29
C ARG A 31 12.55 4.31 8.09
N SER A 32 13.35 3.81 7.15
CA SER A 32 14.66 4.38 6.80
C SER A 32 14.53 5.80 6.23
N HIS A 33 13.50 6.03 5.42
CA HIS A 33 13.20 7.32 4.79
C HIS A 33 12.37 8.27 5.67
N LYS A 34 12.18 7.94 6.97
CA LYS A 34 11.37 8.72 7.92
C LYS A 34 9.96 9.03 7.40
N ALA A 35 9.30 8.03 6.83
CA ALA A 35 7.92 8.13 6.40
C ALA A 35 7.00 8.55 7.56
N LYS A 36 5.88 9.18 7.20
CA LYS A 36 4.84 9.57 8.17
C LYS A 36 4.34 8.32 8.92
N ALA A 37 3.96 8.49 10.18
CA ALA A 37 3.35 7.42 10.98
C ALA A 37 2.12 6.80 10.28
N SER A 38 1.35 7.62 9.56
CA SER A 38 0.24 7.19 8.72
C SER A 38 0.66 6.20 7.63
N ILE A 39 1.79 6.43 6.96
CA ILE A 39 2.33 5.54 5.92
C ILE A 39 2.76 4.21 6.55
N LEU A 40 3.49 4.27 7.66
CA LEU A 40 3.93 3.07 8.38
C LEU A 40 2.73 2.24 8.87
N ALA A 41 1.74 2.88 9.49
CA ALA A 41 0.54 2.20 9.96
C ALA A 41 -0.26 1.54 8.82
N THR A 42 -0.33 2.21 7.66
CA THR A 42 -0.96 1.66 6.45
C THR A 42 -0.17 0.47 5.90
N LEU A 43 1.17 0.56 5.82
CA LEU A 43 2.04 -0.54 5.40
C LEU A 43 2.01 -1.74 6.36
N GLU A 44 1.83 -1.51 7.67
CA GLU A 44 1.73 -2.56 8.68
C GLU A 44 0.44 -3.39 8.53
N LYS A 45 -0.62 -2.80 7.96
CA LYS A 45 -1.89 -3.50 7.69
C LYS A 45 -1.85 -4.36 6.43
N LEU A 46 -0.90 -4.12 5.53
CA LEU A 46 -0.77 -4.91 4.30
C LEU A 46 -0.66 -6.41 4.61
N PRO A 47 -1.23 -7.30 3.78
CA PRO A 47 -0.95 -8.72 3.85
C PRO A 47 0.54 -8.99 3.56
N GLU A 48 1.07 -10.05 4.14
CA GLU A 48 2.46 -10.47 3.90
C GLU A 48 2.56 -11.16 2.53
N ARG A 49 2.61 -10.34 1.47
CA ARG A 49 2.83 -10.73 0.07
C ARG A 49 3.89 -9.84 -0.58
N SER A 50 4.34 -10.27 -1.76
CA SER A 50 5.14 -9.44 -2.65
C SER A 50 4.22 -8.56 -3.48
N TYR A 51 4.65 -7.33 -3.69
CA TYR A 51 3.98 -6.35 -4.55
C TYR A 51 4.86 -6.08 -5.76
N GLU A 52 4.23 -6.05 -6.92
CA GLU A 52 4.93 -5.78 -8.18
C GLU A 52 5.12 -4.28 -8.41
N ASP A 53 4.20 -3.46 -7.90
CA ASP A 53 4.24 -2.01 -8.07
C ASP A 53 3.69 -1.24 -6.87
N ALA A 54 4.00 0.07 -6.84
CA ALA A 54 3.53 1.00 -5.82
C ALA A 54 2.01 1.12 -5.78
N ALA A 55 1.35 1.05 -6.94
CA ALA A 55 -0.10 1.11 -7.07
C ALA A 55 -0.76 -0.09 -6.39
N GLU A 56 -0.27 -1.30 -6.65
CA GLU A 56 -0.80 -2.54 -6.05
C GLU A 56 -0.62 -2.54 -4.53
N ALA A 57 0.56 -2.12 -4.05
CA ALA A 57 0.84 -1.98 -2.63
C ALA A 57 -0.03 -0.92 -1.97
N ALA A 58 -0.24 0.22 -2.63
CA ALA A 58 -1.11 1.27 -2.12
C ALA A 58 -2.53 0.75 -2.00
N GLU A 59 -3.09 0.24 -3.11
CA GLU A 59 -4.43 -0.32 -3.21
C GLU A 59 -4.71 -1.39 -2.15
N SER A 60 -3.80 -2.37 -2.02
CA SER A 60 -3.92 -3.42 -1.01
C SER A 60 -3.96 -2.88 0.42
N ALA A 61 -3.36 -1.73 0.68
CA ALA A 61 -3.33 -1.13 2.00
C ALA A 61 -4.67 -0.48 2.36
N TRP A 62 -5.42 0.00 1.37
CA TRP A 62 -6.81 0.46 1.51
C TRP A 62 -7.73 -0.69 1.84
N TYR A 63 -7.66 -1.76 1.04
CA TYR A 63 -8.47 -2.95 1.25
C TYR A 63 -8.18 -3.68 2.56
N ALA A 64 -6.97 -3.52 3.11
CA ALA A 64 -6.60 -4.07 4.40
C ALA A 64 -7.28 -3.37 5.60
N ASP A 65 -7.66 -2.09 5.46
CA ASP A 65 -8.42 -1.35 6.46
C ASP A 65 -9.95 -1.49 6.26
N GLU A 66 -10.41 -1.45 5.01
CA GLU A 66 -11.83 -1.36 4.62
C GLU A 66 -12.60 -2.71 4.64
N ARG A 67 -12.46 -3.50 5.72
CA ARG A 67 -13.23 -4.74 5.91
C ARG A 67 -14.67 -4.56 6.40
N GLU A 68 -15.20 -3.34 6.47
CA GLU A 68 -16.57 -3.11 7.00
C GLU A 68 -17.52 -2.21 6.19
N GLN A 69 -17.17 -1.69 5.01
CA GLN A 69 -18.15 -0.96 4.19
C GLN A 69 -18.15 -1.43 2.74
N GLY A 70 -19.26 -2.06 2.35
CA GLY A 70 -19.48 -2.54 0.99
C GLY A 70 -19.63 -1.41 -0.02
N VAL A 71 -19.31 -1.76 -1.27
CA VAL A 71 -19.57 -1.12 -2.57
C VAL A 71 -18.53 -0.12 -3.13
N ILE A 72 -18.07 -0.47 -4.35
CA ILE A 72 -17.34 0.27 -5.42
C ILE A 72 -15.88 0.69 -5.12
N GLY A 73 -14.86 0.51 -5.95
CA GLY A 73 -14.68 0.05 -7.33
C GLY A 73 -13.28 0.51 -7.78
N GLY A 74 -12.51 -0.34 -8.47
CA GLY A 74 -11.17 0.06 -8.94
C GLY A 74 -10.25 -1.01 -9.51
N GLY A 75 -10.71 -2.24 -9.76
CA GLY A 75 -9.93 -3.20 -10.53
C GLY A 75 -10.18 -3.02 -12.03
N ASP A 76 -9.46 -2.10 -12.68
CA ASP A 76 -9.19 -2.27 -14.12
C ASP A 76 -8.21 -3.45 -14.22
N SER A 77 -8.78 -4.64 -14.20
CA SER A 77 -8.09 -5.84 -14.67
C SER A 77 -8.16 -5.83 -16.19
N PRO A 78 -7.00 -5.94 -16.86
CA PRO A 78 -6.96 -6.74 -18.07
C PRO A 78 -5.76 -7.68 -17.97
N ASP A 79 -5.96 -8.85 -17.37
CA ASP A 79 -5.19 -10.03 -17.76
C ASP A 79 -6.05 -11.28 -17.52
N ASP A 80 -7.04 -11.45 -18.39
CA ASP A 80 -7.73 -12.73 -18.57
C ASP A 80 -7.66 -13.08 -20.07
N LEU A 81 -6.79 -14.06 -20.35
CA LEU A 81 -6.69 -14.97 -21.52
C LEU A 81 -5.76 -14.62 -22.70
#